data_AF-A0A6B3FY08-F1
#
_entry.id   AF-A0A6B3FY08-F1
#
_cell.length_a   1.000
_cell.length_b   1.000
_cell.length_c   1.000
_cell.angle_alpha   90.00
_cell.angle_beta   90.00
_cell.angle_gamma   90.00
#
_symmetry.space_group_name_H-M   'P 1'
#
loop_
_entity.id
_entity.type
_entity.pdbx_description
1 polymer ?
#
loop_
_entity_poly.entity_id
_entity_poly.type
_entity_poly.pdbx_seq_one_letter_code
_entity_poly.pdbx_strand_id
1 'polypeptide(L)'
;MQVEDMWKVTTGEGVKVAVVDTGVNSSTPSLEGQVLKGTDATEAPGDETDDYTGHGTTMAEMIAGTGKGGGLKGIAPGAKIIPLRIALDEFEDEKPSITIPDVANAIRAAADSDARIINMSFGGEYSSPQERKAIEYAESKGKLLFAAVGNEGHKQNKEEYPAAYPQVVGVASADRNGKVSSTSQHAGTVDVASPGLDVPMWCDNSFKNYCDGGSGTSAATAIASASAALVWSLHPDWTANQVLNVLFGTAGRDWKDGERSTYLGHGLIRPSMNVLKGKGNPGAPDISPLT
;
A
#
# COMPACT_ATOMS: atom_id res chain seq x y z
N MET A 1 -0.89 16.34 -4.49
CA MET A 1 -1.80 15.65 -3.56
C MET A 1 -2.86 16.55 -2.93
N GLN A 2 -2.59 17.80 -2.52
CA GLN A 2 -3.59 18.70 -1.87
C GLN A 2 -4.21 18.12 -0.58
N VAL A 3 -3.39 17.46 0.24
CA VAL A 3 -3.85 16.67 1.40
C VAL A 3 -4.60 17.48 2.45
N GLU A 4 -4.15 18.71 2.75
CA GLU A 4 -4.81 19.56 3.76
C GLU A 4 -6.25 19.94 3.37
N ASP A 5 -6.50 20.16 2.07
CA ASP A 5 -7.83 20.42 1.57
C ASP A 5 -8.68 19.15 1.50
N MET A 6 -8.07 18.01 1.15
CA MET A 6 -8.77 16.72 1.15
C MET A 6 -9.28 16.35 2.55
N TRP A 7 -8.48 16.58 3.61
CA TRP A 7 -8.88 16.30 4.99
C TRP A 7 -10.06 17.13 5.49
N LYS A 8 -10.38 18.26 4.85
CA LYS A 8 -11.60 19.04 5.14
C LYS A 8 -12.86 18.37 4.59
N VAL A 9 -12.70 17.43 3.65
CA VAL A 9 -13.79 16.70 2.98
C VAL A 9 -13.91 15.28 3.52
N THR A 10 -12.79 14.55 3.59
CA THR A 10 -12.70 13.21 4.20
C THR A 10 -11.30 12.95 4.71
N THR A 11 -11.20 12.18 5.79
CA THR A 11 -9.94 11.67 6.33
C THR A 11 -9.80 10.16 6.11
N GLY A 12 -10.73 9.49 5.42
CA GLY A 12 -10.72 8.04 5.23
C GLY A 12 -11.50 7.26 6.32
N GLU A 13 -12.34 7.95 7.09
CA GLU A 13 -13.15 7.34 8.17
C GLU A 13 -13.99 6.17 7.65
N GLY A 14 -14.11 5.14 8.49
CA GLY A 14 -14.86 3.92 8.17
C GLY A 14 -14.12 2.93 7.26
N VAL A 15 -12.96 3.29 6.71
CA VAL A 15 -12.13 2.40 5.91
C VAL A 15 -11.02 1.79 6.77
N LYS A 16 -10.82 0.48 6.60
CA LYS A 16 -9.76 -0.29 7.24
C LYS A 16 -8.79 -0.78 6.18
N VAL A 17 -7.50 -0.60 6.45
CA VAL A 17 -6.40 -1.03 5.58
C VAL A 17 -5.61 -2.11 6.31
N ALA A 18 -5.56 -3.30 5.73
CA ALA A 18 -4.65 -4.34 6.16
C ALA A 18 -3.23 -4.00 5.66
N VAL A 19 -2.26 -3.95 6.56
CA VAL A 19 -0.85 -3.72 6.24
C VAL A 19 -0.11 -5.03 6.46
N VAL A 20 0.24 -5.71 5.38
CA VAL A 20 1.00 -6.96 5.38
C VAL A 20 2.47 -6.61 5.26
N ASP A 21 3.20 -6.66 6.37
CA ASP A 21 4.54 -6.06 6.50
C ASP A 21 5.28 -6.60 7.76
N THR A 22 6.35 -5.95 8.20
CA THR A 22 7.23 -6.35 9.33
C THR A 22 6.59 -6.26 10.73
N GLY A 23 5.31 -5.86 10.80
CA GLY A 23 4.60 -5.50 12.03
C GLY A 23 4.28 -4.01 12.08
N VAL A 24 3.49 -3.57 13.06
CA VAL A 24 3.17 -2.13 13.23
C VAL A 24 3.19 -1.73 14.70
N ASN A 25 4.18 -0.92 15.09
CA ASN A 25 4.25 -0.37 16.43
C ASN A 25 3.07 0.59 16.68
N SER A 26 2.07 0.09 17.39
CA SER A 26 0.85 0.83 17.72
C SER A 26 1.03 1.93 18.77
N SER A 27 2.20 1.96 19.42
CA SER A 27 2.51 2.89 20.51
C SER A 27 3.20 4.17 20.04
N THR A 28 3.48 4.32 18.74
CA THR A 28 3.99 5.61 18.24
C THR A 28 2.92 6.69 18.46
N PRO A 29 3.32 7.95 18.77
CA PRO A 29 2.35 9.02 18.96
C PRO A 29 1.38 9.19 17.77
N SER A 30 1.87 8.97 16.55
CA SER A 30 1.05 9.07 15.34
C SER A 30 0.05 7.94 15.15
N LEU A 31 0.32 6.73 15.67
CA LEU A 31 -0.54 5.55 15.50
C LEU A 31 -1.39 5.20 16.72
N GLU A 32 -1.25 5.93 17.82
CA GLU A 32 -2.05 5.71 19.02
C GLU A 32 -3.56 5.75 18.70
N GLY A 33 -4.24 4.62 18.90
CA GLY A 33 -5.66 4.45 18.60
C GLY A 33 -5.99 4.19 17.12
N GLN A 34 -5.00 4.14 16.21
CA GLN A 34 -5.19 3.88 14.78
C GLN A 34 -5.04 2.39 14.41
N VAL A 35 -4.30 1.64 15.20
CA VAL A 35 -3.99 0.22 14.96
C VAL A 35 -5.01 -0.66 15.70
N LEU A 36 -5.64 -1.56 14.95
CA LEU A 36 -6.58 -2.56 15.45
C LEU A 36 -5.85 -3.89 15.71
N LYS A 37 -6.56 -4.84 16.33
CA LYS A 37 -6.05 -6.21 16.44
C LYS A 37 -5.85 -6.79 15.05
N GLY A 38 -4.67 -7.38 14.84
CA GLY A 38 -4.29 -8.01 13.59
C GLY A 38 -3.85 -9.46 13.78
N THR A 39 -2.91 -9.91 12.96
CA THR A 39 -2.40 -11.29 13.01
C THR A 39 -0.90 -11.30 12.80
N ASP A 40 -0.20 -12.09 13.60
CA ASP A 40 1.19 -12.41 13.34
C ASP A 40 1.26 -13.79 12.67
N ALA A 41 1.88 -13.84 11.49
CA ALA A 41 2.05 -15.06 10.71
C ALA A 41 3.46 -15.66 10.79
N THR A 42 4.38 -15.00 11.52
CA THR A 42 5.81 -15.36 11.54
C THR A 42 6.15 -16.53 12.46
N GLU A 43 5.29 -16.85 13.43
CA GLU A 43 5.57 -17.75 14.56
C GLU A 43 6.77 -17.32 15.45
N ALA A 44 7.35 -16.15 15.19
CA ALA A 44 8.45 -15.59 15.97
C ALA A 44 7.93 -14.99 17.30
N PRO A 45 8.80 -14.79 18.30
CA PRO A 45 8.42 -14.08 19.51
C PRO A 45 7.83 -12.70 19.20
N GLY A 46 6.80 -12.30 19.93
CA GLY A 46 6.09 -11.04 19.75
C GLY A 46 4.67 -11.23 19.23
N ASP A 47 4.07 -10.15 18.76
CA ASP A 47 2.77 -10.13 18.11
C ASP A 47 2.75 -9.22 16.86
N GLU A 48 1.57 -8.99 16.29
CA GLU A 48 1.42 -8.21 15.07
C GLU A 48 1.86 -6.73 15.20
N THR A 49 2.08 -6.26 16.43
CA THR A 49 2.50 -4.90 16.73
C THR A 49 4.00 -4.74 17.00
N ASP A 50 4.72 -5.85 17.06
CA ASP A 50 6.18 -5.87 17.15
C ASP A 50 6.79 -5.70 15.75
N ASP A 51 7.34 -4.51 15.48
CA ASP A 51 8.05 -4.17 14.24
C ASP A 51 9.54 -3.96 14.51
N TYR A 52 10.36 -4.90 14.06
CA TYR A 52 11.81 -4.90 14.33
C TYR A 52 12.64 -4.13 13.32
N THR A 53 12.05 -3.58 12.27
CA THR A 53 12.76 -2.80 11.26
C THR A 53 12.28 -1.35 11.21
N GLY A 54 11.00 -1.14 11.54
CA GLY A 54 10.31 0.15 11.42
C GLY A 54 9.63 0.35 10.06
N HIS A 55 9.76 -0.61 9.14
CA HIS A 55 9.22 -0.53 7.78
C HIS A 55 7.68 -0.54 7.82
N GLY A 56 7.07 -1.56 8.41
CA GLY A 56 5.60 -1.67 8.50
C GLY A 56 4.95 -0.53 9.28
N THR A 57 5.59 -0.07 10.36
CA THR A 57 5.15 1.12 11.11
C THR A 57 5.19 2.37 10.24
N THR A 58 6.24 2.55 9.43
CA THR A 58 6.33 3.66 8.47
C THR A 58 5.19 3.61 7.46
N MET A 59 4.90 2.43 6.89
CA MET A 59 3.80 2.27 5.93
C MET A 59 2.44 2.60 6.56
N ALA A 60 2.20 2.10 7.77
CA ALA A 60 0.99 2.38 8.54
C ALA A 60 0.83 3.88 8.85
N GLU A 61 1.92 4.58 9.20
CA GLU A 61 1.91 6.01 9.44
C GLU A 61 1.65 6.84 8.18
N MET A 62 2.24 6.46 7.04
CA MET A 62 1.95 7.11 5.74
C MET A 62 0.49 6.94 5.34
N ILE A 63 -0.15 5.83 5.71
CA ILE A 63 -1.56 5.59 5.46
C ILE A 63 -2.43 6.38 6.44
N ALA A 64 -2.30 6.14 7.74
CA ALA A 64 -3.27 6.55 8.76
C ALA A 64 -2.66 7.28 9.97
N GLY A 65 -1.39 7.70 9.91
CA GLY A 65 -0.78 8.47 11.00
C GLY A 65 -1.57 9.76 11.29
N THR A 66 -1.79 10.06 12.56
CA THR A 66 -2.57 11.24 12.99
C THR A 66 -1.76 12.54 12.96
N GLY A 67 -0.42 12.43 12.94
CA GLY A 67 0.51 13.54 13.11
C GLY A 67 0.68 13.99 14.57
N LYS A 68 0.06 13.31 15.54
CA LYS A 68 0.20 13.62 16.96
C LYS A 68 1.66 13.43 17.39
N GLY A 69 2.11 14.25 18.34
CA GLY A 69 3.49 14.21 18.84
C GLY A 69 4.55 14.66 17.82
N GLY A 70 4.15 15.30 16.72
CA GLY A 70 5.06 15.70 15.65
C GLY A 70 5.45 14.55 14.71
N GLY A 71 4.76 13.41 14.79
CA GLY A 71 4.95 12.29 13.89
C GLY A 71 4.33 12.50 12.51
N LEU A 72 4.41 11.49 11.65
CA LEU A 72 3.84 11.57 10.31
C LEU A 72 2.31 11.63 10.36
N LYS A 73 1.76 12.56 9.58
CA LYS A 73 0.33 12.62 9.28
C LYS A 73 0.07 11.96 7.94
N GLY A 74 -0.53 10.78 7.97
CA GLY A 74 -0.82 9.97 6.80
C GLY A 74 -1.85 10.61 5.88
N ILE A 75 -1.96 10.08 4.68
CA ILE A 75 -2.89 10.59 3.66
C ILE A 75 -4.35 10.38 4.08
N ALA A 76 -4.66 9.29 4.77
CA ALA A 76 -5.99 8.92 5.27
C ALA A 76 -6.00 8.78 6.81
N PRO A 77 -5.83 9.88 7.58
CA PRO A 77 -5.65 9.84 9.03
C PRO A 77 -6.91 9.42 9.82
N GLY A 78 -8.06 9.25 9.17
CA GLY A 78 -9.29 8.71 9.74
C GLY A 78 -9.48 7.22 9.48
N ALA A 79 -8.67 6.60 8.61
CA ALA A 79 -8.67 5.17 8.40
C ALA A 79 -8.09 4.43 9.61
N LYS A 80 -8.31 3.11 9.69
CA LYS A 80 -7.69 2.24 10.69
C LYS A 80 -6.79 1.20 10.03
N ILE A 81 -5.74 0.80 10.76
CA ILE A 81 -4.76 -0.18 10.30
C ILE A 81 -5.04 -1.52 10.96
N ILE A 82 -5.06 -2.59 10.18
CA ILE A 82 -5.02 -3.97 10.66
C ILE A 82 -3.62 -4.51 10.31
N PRO A 83 -2.73 -4.72 11.28
CA PRO A 83 -1.37 -5.16 10.98
C PRO A 83 -1.30 -6.68 10.79
N LEU A 84 -0.60 -7.11 9.76
CA LEU A 84 -0.36 -8.52 9.46
C LEU A 84 1.16 -8.71 9.40
N ARG A 85 1.75 -9.23 10.48
CA ARG A 85 3.20 -9.39 10.58
C ARG A 85 3.66 -10.62 9.79
N ILE A 86 4.62 -10.41 8.90
CA ILE A 86 5.31 -11.44 8.10
C ILE A 86 6.83 -11.27 8.25
N ALA A 87 7.58 -12.31 7.88
CA ALA A 87 9.02 -12.25 7.80
C ALA A 87 9.41 -11.78 6.40
N LEU A 88 10.09 -10.64 6.32
CA LEU A 88 10.73 -10.14 5.11
C LEU A 88 12.25 -10.26 5.27
N ASP A 89 13.02 -10.08 4.20
CA ASP A 89 14.50 -10.21 4.19
C ASP A 89 15.18 -9.52 5.39
N GLU A 90 14.67 -8.35 5.80
CA GLU A 90 15.14 -7.56 6.94
C GLU A 90 14.95 -8.24 8.31
N PHE A 91 14.06 -9.22 8.39
CA PHE A 91 13.75 -10.06 9.56
C PHE A 91 14.62 -11.34 9.60
N GLU A 92 15.08 -11.82 8.44
CA GLU A 92 15.83 -13.08 8.33
C GLU A 92 17.24 -12.98 8.94
N ASP A 93 17.83 -11.78 8.95
CA ASP A 93 19.16 -11.52 9.51
C ASP A 93 19.23 -11.72 11.04
N GLU A 94 18.09 -11.67 11.75
CA GLU A 94 18.04 -11.75 13.21
C GLU A 94 17.41 -13.03 13.78
N LYS A 95 16.48 -13.71 13.07
CA LYS A 95 15.79 -14.91 13.60
C LYS A 95 15.48 -15.99 12.53
N PRO A 96 15.98 -17.24 12.69
CA PRO A 96 15.92 -18.28 11.66
C PRO A 96 14.63 -19.13 11.63
N SER A 97 13.51 -18.66 12.22
CA SER A 97 12.26 -19.45 12.24
C SER A 97 11.21 -18.77 11.38
N ILE A 98 11.31 -18.96 10.07
CA ILE A 98 10.36 -18.47 9.07
C ILE A 98 9.62 -19.69 8.54
N THR A 99 8.29 -19.69 8.64
CA THR A 99 7.48 -20.73 8.02
C THR A 99 7.06 -20.31 6.61
N ILE A 100 7.23 -21.23 5.67
CA ILE A 100 7.14 -20.99 4.23
C ILE A 100 5.74 -20.58 3.69
N PRO A 101 4.63 -20.52 4.47
CA PRO A 101 3.45 -19.79 4.01
C PRO A 101 3.05 -18.60 4.87
N ASP A 102 3.96 -17.94 5.60
CA ASP A 102 3.61 -16.76 6.42
C ASP A 102 2.94 -15.64 5.60
N VAL A 103 3.46 -15.30 4.42
CA VAL A 103 2.85 -14.32 3.48
C VAL A 103 1.45 -14.75 3.04
N ALA A 104 1.29 -16.01 2.62
CA ALA A 104 0.01 -16.53 2.17
C ALA A 104 -1.03 -16.55 3.32
N ASN A 105 -0.60 -16.92 4.53
CA ASN A 105 -1.44 -16.92 5.73
C ASN A 105 -1.86 -15.50 6.11
N ALA A 106 -0.93 -14.54 6.08
CA ALA A 106 -1.19 -13.14 6.36
C ALA A 106 -2.19 -12.54 5.36
N ILE A 107 -2.03 -12.79 4.05
CA ILE A 107 -2.97 -12.33 3.02
C ILE A 107 -4.36 -12.95 3.23
N ARG A 108 -4.44 -14.24 3.59
CA ARG A 108 -5.73 -14.88 3.91
C ARG A 108 -6.37 -14.28 5.17
N ALA A 109 -5.60 -14.02 6.22
CA ALA A 109 -6.08 -13.36 7.43
C ALA A 109 -6.58 -11.94 7.14
N ALA A 110 -5.87 -11.17 6.30
CA ALA A 110 -6.32 -9.88 5.81
C ALA A 110 -7.62 -9.99 4.99
N ALA A 111 -7.75 -11.03 4.15
CA ALA A 111 -8.96 -11.29 3.37
C ALA A 111 -10.19 -11.60 4.25
N ASP A 112 -9.99 -12.35 5.34
CA ASP A 112 -11.04 -12.71 6.29
C ASP A 112 -11.37 -11.59 7.29
N SER A 113 -10.49 -10.60 7.41
CA SER A 113 -10.73 -9.39 8.20
C SER A 113 -11.76 -8.46 7.54
N ASP A 114 -12.14 -7.40 8.26
CA ASP A 114 -12.99 -6.33 7.72
C ASP A 114 -12.21 -5.20 7.03
N ALA A 115 -10.92 -5.40 6.76
CA ALA A 115 -10.15 -4.55 5.84
C ALA A 115 -10.83 -4.48 4.46
N ARG A 116 -10.86 -3.31 3.83
CA ARG A 116 -11.28 -3.18 2.42
C ARG A 116 -10.10 -3.17 1.46
N ILE A 117 -8.95 -2.75 1.95
CA ILE A 117 -7.71 -2.58 1.18
C ILE A 117 -6.62 -3.43 1.85
N ILE A 118 -5.81 -4.11 1.06
CA ILE A 118 -4.61 -4.83 1.51
C ILE A 118 -3.40 -4.14 0.87
N ASN A 119 -2.52 -3.61 1.72
CA ASN A 119 -1.25 -3.00 1.34
C ASN A 119 -0.12 -4.02 1.54
N MET A 120 0.59 -4.35 0.46
CA MET A 120 1.73 -5.24 0.44
C MET A 120 2.96 -4.46 -0.04
N SER A 121 3.65 -3.82 0.90
CA SER A 121 4.82 -2.98 0.60
C SER A 121 6.12 -3.80 0.45
N PHE A 122 6.01 -4.99 -0.15
CA PHE A 122 7.09 -5.93 -0.38
C PHE A 122 6.95 -6.57 -1.78
N GLY A 123 8.00 -7.25 -2.23
CA GLY A 123 8.01 -8.02 -3.45
C GLY A 123 9.12 -9.06 -3.44
N GLY A 124 8.94 -10.15 -4.19
CA GLY A 124 9.93 -11.20 -4.37
C GLY A 124 9.95 -11.74 -5.80
N GLU A 125 11.11 -12.18 -6.28
CA GLU A 125 11.28 -12.62 -7.67
C GLU A 125 10.48 -13.89 -8.04
N TYR A 126 10.08 -14.68 -7.05
CA TYR A 126 9.49 -16.00 -7.27
C TYR A 126 8.02 -16.04 -6.88
N SER A 127 7.17 -16.48 -7.81
CA SER A 127 5.78 -16.77 -7.50
C SER A 127 5.64 -18.02 -6.63
N SER A 128 4.59 -18.02 -5.80
CA SER A 128 4.24 -19.14 -4.94
C SER A 128 2.78 -19.56 -5.20
N PRO A 129 2.48 -20.86 -5.44
CA PRO A 129 1.11 -21.32 -5.60
C PRO A 129 0.20 -21.00 -4.40
N GLN A 130 0.76 -20.95 -3.20
CA GLN A 130 0.05 -20.63 -1.96
C GLN A 130 -0.27 -19.14 -1.90
N GLU A 131 0.71 -18.28 -2.21
CA GLU A 131 0.52 -16.84 -2.30
C GLU A 131 -0.51 -16.48 -3.37
N ARG A 132 -0.38 -17.08 -4.57
CA ARG A 132 -1.34 -16.88 -5.66
C ARG A 132 -2.77 -17.20 -5.25
N LYS A 133 -2.99 -18.33 -4.57
CA LYS A 133 -4.32 -18.72 -4.06
C LYS A 133 -4.82 -17.77 -2.97
N ALA A 134 -3.94 -17.21 -2.15
CA ALA A 134 -4.30 -16.21 -1.15
C ALA A 134 -4.75 -14.90 -1.79
N ILE A 135 -4.05 -14.45 -2.84
CA ILE A 135 -4.41 -13.28 -3.66
C ILE A 135 -5.76 -13.48 -4.34
N GLU A 136 -5.98 -14.61 -5.01
CA GLU A 136 -7.27 -14.96 -5.62
C GLU A 136 -8.40 -15.01 -4.59
N TYR A 137 -8.13 -15.55 -3.40
CA TYR A 137 -9.09 -15.55 -2.31
C TYR A 137 -9.42 -14.14 -1.83
N ALA A 138 -8.43 -13.26 -1.67
CA ALA A 138 -8.62 -11.89 -1.25
C ALA A 138 -9.42 -11.08 -2.28
N GLU A 139 -9.11 -11.22 -3.57
CA GLU A 139 -9.88 -10.61 -4.66
C GLU A 139 -11.34 -11.11 -4.67
N SER A 140 -11.57 -12.42 -4.47
CA SER A 140 -12.92 -12.99 -4.41
C SER A 140 -13.77 -12.46 -3.24
N LYS A 141 -13.11 -11.90 -2.21
CA LYS A 141 -13.75 -11.23 -1.06
C LYS A 141 -13.98 -9.74 -1.30
N GLY A 142 -13.69 -9.24 -2.50
CA GLY A 142 -13.83 -7.84 -2.89
C GLY A 142 -12.77 -6.94 -2.28
N LYS A 143 -11.62 -7.47 -1.87
CA LYS A 143 -10.51 -6.67 -1.34
C LYS A 143 -9.77 -5.98 -2.48
N LEU A 144 -9.40 -4.73 -2.29
CA LEU A 144 -8.50 -4.02 -3.20
C LEU A 144 -7.05 -4.26 -2.79
N LEU A 145 -6.25 -4.79 -3.70
CA LEU A 145 -4.88 -5.28 -3.42
C LEU A 145 -3.87 -4.34 -4.07
N PHE A 146 -2.98 -3.75 -3.27
CA PHE A 146 -1.85 -2.96 -3.77
C PHE A 146 -0.54 -3.62 -3.39
N ALA A 147 0.41 -3.68 -4.33
CA ALA A 147 1.75 -4.17 -4.06
C ALA A 147 2.84 -3.28 -4.67
N ALA A 148 3.99 -3.26 -3.99
CA ALA A 148 5.20 -2.64 -4.51
C ALA A 148 5.70 -3.41 -5.73
N VAL A 149 6.09 -2.71 -6.80
CA VAL A 149 6.65 -3.37 -8.00
C VAL A 149 8.12 -3.76 -7.84
N GLY A 150 8.79 -3.32 -6.77
CA GLY A 150 10.20 -3.59 -6.48
C GLY A 150 11.14 -2.42 -6.75
N ASN A 151 12.39 -2.54 -6.28
CA ASN A 151 13.36 -1.44 -6.19
C ASN A 151 14.67 -1.68 -7.00
N GLU A 152 14.70 -2.69 -7.87
CA GLU A 152 15.87 -3.03 -8.70
C GLU A 152 15.73 -2.64 -10.18
N GLY A 153 14.93 -1.61 -10.49
CA GLY A 153 14.64 -1.16 -11.86
C GLY A 153 15.87 -0.70 -12.67
N HIS A 154 16.94 -0.29 -11.99
CA HIS A 154 18.22 0.10 -12.58
C HIS A 154 19.20 -1.06 -12.74
N LYS A 155 18.82 -2.26 -12.30
CA LYS A 155 19.64 -3.48 -12.32
C LYS A 155 18.94 -4.56 -13.15
N GLN A 156 18.45 -5.62 -12.50
CA GLN A 156 17.83 -6.78 -13.15
C GLN A 156 16.42 -6.45 -13.66
N ASN A 157 15.69 -5.56 -12.97
CA ASN A 157 14.33 -5.13 -13.33
C ASN A 157 13.42 -6.31 -13.69
N LYS A 158 13.42 -7.32 -12.82
CA LYS A 158 12.54 -8.48 -12.97
C LYS A 158 11.15 -8.12 -12.47
N GLU A 159 10.17 -8.90 -12.87
CA GLU A 159 8.86 -8.85 -12.22
C GLU A 159 8.98 -9.38 -10.78
N GLU A 160 8.26 -8.78 -9.86
CA GLU A 160 8.15 -9.22 -8.47
C GLU A 160 6.70 -9.55 -8.14
N TYR A 161 6.54 -10.54 -7.28
CA TYR A 161 5.27 -11.00 -6.75
C TYR A 161 5.09 -10.45 -5.32
N PRO A 162 3.89 -9.97 -4.95
CA PRO A 162 2.61 -10.24 -5.63
C PRO A 162 2.20 -9.23 -6.72
N ALA A 163 2.97 -8.16 -6.98
CA ALA A 163 2.61 -7.12 -7.95
C ALA A 163 2.42 -7.65 -9.39
N ALA A 164 3.11 -8.73 -9.77
CA ALA A 164 2.94 -9.37 -11.07
C ALA A 164 1.66 -10.22 -11.21
N TYR A 165 0.88 -10.42 -10.15
CA TYR A 165 -0.40 -11.12 -10.27
C TYR A 165 -1.49 -10.20 -10.84
N PRO A 166 -2.33 -10.64 -11.80
CA PRO A 166 -3.33 -9.80 -12.47
C PRO A 166 -4.40 -9.19 -11.56
N GLN A 167 -4.58 -9.72 -10.34
CA GLN A 167 -5.52 -9.21 -9.35
C GLN A 167 -4.95 -8.07 -8.51
N VAL A 168 -3.65 -7.82 -8.59
CA VAL A 168 -2.92 -6.91 -7.72
C VAL A 168 -2.55 -5.66 -8.49
N VAL A 169 -2.80 -4.51 -7.88
CA VAL A 169 -2.38 -3.22 -8.43
C VAL A 169 -0.90 -3.02 -8.12
N GLY A 170 -0.06 -3.13 -9.14
CA GLY A 170 1.37 -2.83 -9.04
C GLY A 170 1.63 -1.32 -9.00
N VAL A 171 2.29 -0.85 -7.94
CA VAL A 171 2.54 0.58 -7.70
C VAL A 171 4.01 0.95 -7.88
N ALA A 172 4.29 1.78 -8.88
CA ALA A 172 5.60 2.38 -9.13
C ALA A 172 5.86 3.61 -8.25
N SER A 173 7.14 3.87 -7.95
CA SER A 173 7.58 5.02 -7.15
C SER A 173 7.99 6.19 -8.04
N ALA A 174 7.39 7.35 -7.80
CA ALA A 174 7.71 8.60 -8.49
C ALA A 174 8.18 9.71 -7.53
N ASP A 175 8.95 10.65 -8.07
CA ASP A 175 9.36 11.85 -7.36
C ASP A 175 8.24 12.90 -7.31
N ARG A 176 8.52 14.02 -6.63
CA ARG A 176 7.62 15.18 -6.50
C ARG A 176 7.21 15.82 -7.83
N ASN A 177 7.98 15.59 -8.91
CA ASN A 177 7.71 16.09 -10.26
C ASN A 177 6.93 15.06 -11.09
N GLY A 178 6.60 13.90 -10.54
CA GLY A 178 5.94 12.80 -11.25
C GLY A 178 6.88 11.99 -12.13
N LYS A 179 8.20 12.14 -11.98
CA LYS A 179 9.18 11.31 -12.68
C LYS A 179 9.39 10.03 -11.89
N VAL A 180 9.22 8.89 -12.54
CA VAL A 180 9.43 7.57 -11.93
C VAL A 180 10.91 7.41 -11.56
N SER A 181 11.16 6.86 -10.36
CA SER A 181 12.51 6.59 -9.87
C SER A 181 13.24 5.63 -10.80
N SER A 182 14.54 5.83 -10.99
CA SER A 182 15.36 4.83 -11.69
C SER A 182 15.41 3.48 -10.96
N THR A 183 15.15 3.47 -9.65
CA THR A 183 15.07 2.24 -8.86
C THR A 183 13.73 1.53 -8.99
N SER A 184 12.65 2.22 -9.38
CA SER A 184 11.34 1.58 -9.49
C SER A 184 11.35 0.57 -10.63
N GLN A 185 11.07 -0.70 -10.31
CA GLN A 185 10.88 -1.69 -11.37
C GLN A 185 9.68 -1.32 -12.21
N HIS A 186 9.71 -1.77 -13.46
CA HIS A 186 8.60 -1.57 -14.37
C HIS A 186 8.10 -2.87 -14.99
N ALA A 187 9.02 -3.75 -15.41
CA ALA A 187 8.87 -5.18 -15.76
C ALA A 187 7.52 -5.71 -16.29
N GLY A 188 6.66 -4.88 -16.89
CA GLY A 188 5.28 -5.23 -17.24
C GLY A 188 4.28 -5.23 -16.07
N THR A 189 4.68 -4.85 -14.86
CA THR A 189 3.89 -4.98 -13.62
C THR A 189 3.29 -3.68 -13.10
N VAL A 190 3.52 -2.53 -13.77
CA VAL A 190 3.07 -1.22 -13.27
C VAL A 190 1.67 -0.87 -13.75
N ASP A 191 0.72 -0.79 -12.83
CA ASP A 191 -0.64 -0.28 -13.08
C ASP A 191 -0.79 1.20 -12.80
N VAL A 192 -0.08 1.72 -11.78
CA VAL A 192 -0.15 3.14 -11.41
C VAL A 192 1.14 3.56 -10.74
N ALA A 193 1.45 4.85 -10.79
CA ALA A 193 2.53 5.42 -9.99
C ALA A 193 2.00 6.26 -8.84
N SER A 194 2.78 6.35 -7.77
CA SER A 194 2.49 7.15 -6.59
C SER A 194 3.76 7.79 -6.06
N PRO A 195 3.68 8.94 -5.36
CA PRO A 195 4.86 9.52 -4.71
C PRO A 195 5.52 8.50 -3.77
N GLY A 196 6.83 8.31 -3.88
CA GLY A 196 7.55 7.37 -3.04
C GLY A 196 9.05 7.63 -2.93
N LEU A 197 9.50 8.84 -3.29
CA LEU A 197 10.87 9.31 -3.12
C LEU A 197 10.93 10.48 -2.14
N ASP A 198 12.05 10.59 -1.43
CA ASP A 198 12.30 11.60 -0.39
C ASP A 198 11.20 11.64 0.68
N VAL A 199 10.68 10.47 1.05
CA VAL A 199 9.67 10.38 2.11
C VAL A 199 10.34 10.07 3.45
N PRO A 200 9.85 10.65 4.56
CA PRO A 200 10.36 10.33 5.88
C PRO A 200 9.99 8.89 6.28
N MET A 201 10.93 8.16 6.86
CA MET A 201 10.73 6.80 7.37
C MET A 201 11.39 6.63 8.73
N TRP A 202 10.93 5.68 9.55
CA TRP A 202 11.66 5.35 10.78
C TRP A 202 13.07 4.87 10.43
N CYS A 203 14.08 5.40 11.12
CA CYS A 203 15.47 5.01 10.88
C CYS A 203 15.75 3.56 11.31
N ASP A 204 15.08 3.13 12.38
CA ASP A 204 15.26 1.84 13.03
C ASP A 204 14.06 1.56 13.96
N ASN A 205 14.07 0.37 14.57
CA ASN A 205 13.07 -0.09 15.53
C ASN A 205 13.09 0.60 16.90
N SER A 206 13.95 1.59 17.12
CA SER A 206 13.89 2.40 18.34
C SER A 206 12.74 3.42 18.30
N PHE A 207 12.21 3.71 17.11
CA PHE A 207 11.13 4.67 16.87
C PHE A 207 11.41 6.06 17.49
N LYS A 208 12.69 6.47 17.48
CA LYS A 208 13.14 7.75 18.06
C LYS A 208 13.24 8.88 17.05
N ASN A 209 13.66 8.58 15.83
CA ASN A 209 13.87 9.58 14.78
C ASN A 209 13.42 9.06 13.42
N TYR A 210 12.89 9.96 12.60
CA TYR A 210 12.72 9.71 11.18
C TYR A 210 14.03 10.02 10.45
N CYS A 211 14.33 9.19 9.46
CA CYS A 211 15.41 9.39 8.49
C CYS A 211 14.81 9.98 7.22
N ASP A 212 15.50 11.00 6.69
CA ASP A 212 15.20 11.56 5.38
C ASP A 212 15.75 10.67 4.27
N GLY A 213 15.12 10.72 3.10
CA GLY A 213 15.58 10.00 1.90
C GLY A 213 15.03 8.59 1.75
N GLY A 214 14.04 8.20 2.57
CA GLY A 214 13.26 6.99 2.35
C GLY A 214 12.71 6.99 0.92
N SER A 215 13.06 5.96 0.16
CA SER A 215 12.84 5.89 -1.28
C SER A 215 12.48 4.47 -1.65
N GLY A 216 11.29 4.28 -2.21
CA GLY A 216 10.89 2.96 -2.65
C GLY A 216 9.45 2.88 -3.12
N THR A 217 9.17 1.77 -3.79
CA THR A 217 7.83 1.38 -4.20
C THR A 217 6.94 1.02 -3.00
N SER A 218 7.53 0.68 -1.85
CA SER A 218 6.84 0.52 -0.55
C SER A 218 6.04 1.76 -0.16
N ALA A 219 6.68 2.93 -0.07
CA ALA A 219 6.01 4.18 0.28
C ALA A 219 4.96 4.59 -0.77
N ALA A 220 5.27 4.38 -2.05
CA ALA A 220 4.34 4.61 -3.14
C ALA A 220 3.05 3.78 -2.97
N THR A 221 3.20 2.50 -2.60
CA THR A 221 2.12 1.55 -2.32
C THR A 221 1.28 2.01 -1.14
N ALA A 222 1.90 2.42 -0.03
CA ALA A 222 1.21 2.97 1.14
C ALA A 222 0.37 4.21 0.78
N ILE A 223 0.94 5.15 0.02
CA ILE A 223 0.23 6.36 -0.43
C ILE A 223 -0.91 6.02 -1.41
N ALA A 224 -0.74 5.01 -2.25
CA ALA A 224 -1.79 4.53 -3.15
C ALA A 224 -2.96 3.89 -2.38
N SER A 225 -2.65 3.01 -1.42
CA SER A 225 -3.62 2.41 -0.50
C SER A 225 -4.40 3.47 0.27
N ALA A 226 -3.73 4.49 0.79
CA ALA A 226 -4.37 5.59 1.51
C ALA A 226 -5.23 6.47 0.61
N SER A 227 -4.80 6.70 -0.63
CA SER A 227 -5.59 7.42 -1.64
C SER A 227 -6.89 6.67 -1.96
N ALA A 228 -6.83 5.34 -2.06
CA ALA A 228 -8.02 4.50 -2.21
C ALA A 228 -8.93 4.59 -0.99
N ALA A 229 -8.37 4.63 0.23
CA ALA A 229 -9.14 4.77 1.46
C ALA A 229 -9.93 6.09 1.52
N LEU A 230 -9.34 7.21 1.07
CA LEU A 230 -10.06 8.49 0.98
C LEU A 230 -11.27 8.40 0.02
N VAL A 231 -11.06 7.85 -1.18
CA VAL A 231 -12.13 7.70 -2.18
C VAL A 231 -13.22 6.76 -1.67
N TRP A 232 -12.83 5.62 -1.09
CA TRP A 232 -13.79 4.62 -0.61
C TRP A 232 -14.58 5.10 0.62
N SER A 233 -14.01 5.98 1.44
CA SER A 233 -14.72 6.60 2.58
C SER A 233 -15.85 7.52 2.11
N LEU A 234 -15.68 8.25 1.00
CA LEU A 234 -16.74 9.08 0.40
C LEU A 234 -17.81 8.26 -0.30
N HIS A 235 -17.46 7.04 -0.72
CA HIS A 235 -18.31 6.16 -1.51
C HIS A 235 -18.38 4.77 -0.86
N PRO A 236 -18.95 4.64 0.35
CA PRO A 236 -18.86 3.42 1.15
C PRO A 236 -19.59 2.23 0.53
N ASP A 237 -20.47 2.46 -0.45
CA ASP A 237 -21.25 1.49 -1.22
C ASP A 237 -20.56 1.01 -2.52
N TRP A 238 -19.41 1.59 -2.89
CA TRP A 238 -18.66 1.18 -4.07
C TRP A 238 -17.88 -0.13 -3.87
N THR A 239 -17.65 -0.85 -4.97
CA THR A 239 -16.74 -2.00 -5.02
C THR A 239 -15.28 -1.57 -5.17
N ALA A 240 -14.35 -2.51 -4.93
CA ALA A 240 -12.91 -2.32 -5.21
C ALA A 240 -12.66 -1.83 -6.65
N ASN A 241 -13.35 -2.43 -7.63
CA ASN A 241 -13.24 -2.06 -9.04
C ASN A 241 -13.65 -0.61 -9.30
N GLN A 242 -14.71 -0.13 -8.64
CA GLN A 242 -15.18 1.24 -8.82
C GLN A 242 -14.22 2.28 -8.25
N VAL A 243 -13.68 2.00 -7.06
CA VAL A 243 -12.63 2.83 -6.46
C VAL A 243 -11.41 2.87 -7.36
N LEU A 244 -10.96 1.71 -7.85
CA LEU A 244 -9.79 1.60 -8.72
C LEU A 244 -9.98 2.32 -10.06
N ASN A 245 -11.16 2.17 -10.69
CA ASN A 245 -11.54 2.88 -11.90
C ASN A 245 -11.42 4.40 -11.74
N VAL A 246 -11.88 4.95 -10.61
CA VAL A 246 -11.76 6.37 -10.33
C VAL A 246 -10.29 6.79 -10.16
N LEU A 247 -9.50 6.00 -9.44
CA LEU A 247 -8.07 6.28 -9.26
C LEU A 247 -7.32 6.29 -10.60
N PHE A 248 -7.53 5.28 -11.45
CA PHE A 248 -6.90 5.20 -12.77
C PHE A 248 -7.42 6.27 -13.72
N GLY A 249 -8.75 6.46 -13.79
CA GLY A 249 -9.38 7.43 -14.67
C GLY A 249 -8.96 8.87 -14.36
N THR A 250 -8.60 9.18 -13.12
CA THR A 250 -8.17 10.53 -12.69
C THR A 250 -6.66 10.69 -12.47
N ALA A 251 -5.88 9.61 -12.64
CA ALA A 251 -4.43 9.67 -12.55
C ALA A 251 -3.85 10.68 -13.55
N GLY A 252 -2.79 11.38 -13.12
CA GLY A 252 -2.11 12.39 -13.92
C GLY A 252 -1.27 11.75 -15.01
N ARG A 253 -1.59 12.07 -16.27
CA ARG A 253 -0.90 11.60 -17.47
C ARG A 253 -0.98 12.66 -18.57
N ASP A 254 -0.08 12.57 -19.55
CA ASP A 254 -0.05 13.38 -20.77
C ASP A 254 -0.33 12.55 -22.05
N TRP A 255 -0.54 11.23 -21.92
CA TRP A 255 -1.01 10.34 -22.97
C TRP A 255 -2.53 10.09 -22.89
N LYS A 256 -3.07 9.40 -23.92
CA LYS A 256 -4.51 9.17 -24.06
C LYS A 256 -5.03 8.13 -23.07
N ASP A 257 -6.30 8.26 -22.71
CA ASP A 257 -7.01 7.26 -21.91
C ASP A 257 -7.05 5.91 -22.65
N GLY A 258 -6.83 4.82 -21.90
CA GLY A 258 -6.74 3.46 -22.44
C GLY A 258 -5.33 3.03 -22.84
N GLU A 259 -4.37 3.95 -22.96
CA GLU A 259 -2.96 3.62 -23.10
C GLU A 259 -2.28 3.56 -21.72
N ARG A 260 -1.33 2.63 -21.56
CA ARG A 260 -0.53 2.46 -20.33
C ARG A 260 0.93 2.77 -20.59
N SER A 261 1.50 3.63 -19.75
CA SER A 261 2.94 3.86 -19.70
C SER A 261 3.63 2.66 -19.05
N THR A 262 4.77 2.24 -19.59
CA THR A 262 5.61 1.22 -18.94
C THR A 262 5.99 1.61 -17.52
N TYR A 263 6.23 2.89 -17.25
CA TYR A 263 6.75 3.37 -15.97
C TYR A 263 5.67 3.90 -15.03
N LEU A 264 4.62 4.52 -15.58
CA LEU A 264 3.57 5.19 -14.81
C LEU A 264 2.23 4.44 -14.82
N GLY A 265 2.10 3.37 -15.62
CA GLY A 265 0.83 2.67 -15.81
C GLY A 265 -0.24 3.61 -16.34
N HIS A 266 -1.34 3.76 -15.57
CA HIS A 266 -2.43 4.71 -15.84
C HIS A 266 -2.10 6.17 -15.48
N GLY A 267 -0.96 6.44 -14.84
CA GLY A 267 -0.49 7.78 -14.48
C GLY A 267 -0.11 7.90 -13.00
N LEU A 268 0.22 9.12 -12.58
CA LEU A 268 0.48 9.44 -11.17
C LEU A 268 -0.82 9.60 -10.38
N ILE A 269 -0.96 8.96 -9.22
CA ILE A 269 -2.20 9.01 -8.43
C ILE A 269 -2.55 10.43 -7.98
N ARG A 270 -3.85 10.78 -8.08
CA ARG A 270 -4.36 12.12 -7.77
C ARG A 270 -5.73 12.07 -7.06
N PRO A 271 -5.82 11.54 -5.82
CA PRO A 271 -7.09 11.41 -5.10
C PRO A 271 -7.89 12.72 -5.02
N SER A 272 -7.22 13.87 -4.96
CA SER A 272 -7.86 15.20 -4.97
C SER A 272 -8.78 15.46 -6.17
N MET A 273 -8.59 14.78 -7.30
CA MET A 273 -9.48 14.91 -8.46
C MET A 273 -10.88 14.33 -8.17
N ASN A 274 -10.96 13.25 -7.41
CA ASN A 274 -12.23 12.73 -6.92
C ASN A 274 -12.67 13.45 -5.65
N VAL A 275 -11.82 13.47 -4.61
CA VAL A 275 -12.17 14.01 -3.29
C VAL A 275 -12.62 15.47 -3.31
N LEU A 276 -11.93 16.34 -4.07
CA LEU A 276 -12.22 17.79 -4.08
C LEU A 276 -13.10 18.22 -5.25
N LYS A 277 -13.10 17.47 -6.36
CA LYS A 277 -13.74 17.88 -7.61
C LYS A 277 -14.83 16.94 -8.10
N GLY A 278 -15.08 15.84 -7.39
CA GLY A 278 -16.08 14.83 -7.76
C GLY A 278 -15.82 14.19 -9.13
N LYS A 279 -14.57 14.19 -9.62
CA LYS A 279 -14.24 13.58 -10.92
C LYS A 279 -13.95 12.09 -10.78
N GLY A 280 -14.05 11.40 -11.92
CA GLY A 280 -13.85 9.97 -12.04
C GLY A 280 -15.16 9.28 -12.35
N ASN A 281 -15.12 8.31 -13.26
CA ASN A 281 -16.24 7.43 -13.53
C ASN A 281 -15.97 6.11 -12.80
N PRO A 282 -16.80 5.70 -11.82
CA PRO A 282 -16.62 4.42 -11.15
C PRO A 282 -16.80 3.22 -12.10
N GLY A 283 -17.50 3.38 -13.21
CA GLY A 283 -17.78 2.29 -14.12
C GLY A 283 -18.68 1.22 -13.48
N ALA A 284 -18.71 0.04 -14.10
CA ALA A 284 -19.50 -1.09 -13.62
C ALA A 284 -18.83 -1.75 -12.40
N PRO A 285 -19.58 -2.18 -11.38
CA PRO A 285 -19.03 -2.75 -10.15
C PRO A 285 -18.28 -4.09 -10.35
N ASP A 286 -18.63 -4.83 -11.39
CA ASP A 286 -18.19 -6.18 -11.73
C ASP A 286 -17.12 -6.23 -12.84
N ILE A 287 -16.71 -5.08 -13.39
CA ILE A 287 -15.66 -4.98 -14.41
C ILE A 287 -14.37 -4.46 -13.77
N SER A 288 -13.36 -5.32 -13.67
CA SER A 288 -12.04 -4.93 -13.18
C SER A 288 -11.32 -4.03 -14.19
N PRO A 289 -10.73 -2.90 -13.77
CA PRO A 289 -9.87 -2.10 -14.64
C PRO A 289 -8.47 -2.69 -14.88
N LEU A 290 -8.13 -3.82 -14.24
CA LEU A 290 -6.85 -4.51 -14.44
C LEU A 290 -6.88 -5.48 -15.64
N THR A 291 -8.06 -5.78 -16.21
CA THR A 291 -8.28 -6.78 -17.26
C THR A 291 -8.87 -6.20 -18.53
#